data_AF-A0A558DEP3-F1
#
_entry.id   AF-A0A558DEP3-F1
#
_cell.length_a   1.000
_cell.length_b   1.000
_cell.length_c   1.000
_cell.angle_alpha   90.00
_cell.angle_beta   90.00
_cell.angle_gamma   90.00
#
_symmetry.space_group_name_H-M   'P 1'
#
loop_
_entity.id
_entity.type
_entity.pdbx_description
1 polymer ?
#
loop_
_entity_poly.entity_id
_entity_poly.type
_entity_poly.pdbx_seq_one_letter_code
_entity_poly.pdbx_strand_id
1 'polypeptide(L)'
;MARISPRYLLQFDEPAGYLDFARFGPPSHAVLDTTARLLERTVRAGPSTVDELMRQEVRAKAAVARLCRTDTDHVVLVPTTSQGLFQAAFNGPGGEVLVSASEFPANTYPWARAEETGRLRVRRLRPPDGRVTPEAVRAALTGDTTVVSVSAVDFRTGYRADLSALREVAGDRLLVVDGIQGFGAIDLPWETADVLVVGGQKWLRAGWGTGFAVLSDRALDRARPVLSGWTGAHDPGLFDDEIHPVAGTAASWSISNLSPVTSGAFAAALELVEEAGVAAIEARIAERVGELDEVLRSAGARIVSAVDRRAGIVAFALPEHPAEHLGAVLAAEGIAATVRTDHIRLSPHASTSSATVERLRSVLASFARPGRGTEPAPIPVTTAPEAARSVLTALIPAVRGLAAMLGPGNEVVLHDLGKLPDSIVAIAGSVTGRAAGGPMTDPLLGLVRRGTTQDLTNYETHTPDGTPIRSSTLFLRDAEGVAIGCLCVNSERTDLPAESTRRETFPPDVDSLQRFLVDRAVRETGIPVELMKKQHKAAVVRELDEAGFFLIKDAVDFLAAELKVTRYTIYNYLNEIRA
;
A
#
# COMPACT_ATOMS: atom_id res chain seq x y z
N MET A 1 16.54 0.00 31.72
CA MET A 1 16.04 -0.37 30.39
C MET A 1 17.05 -1.28 29.73
N ALA A 2 16.62 -2.40 29.16
CA ALA A 2 17.50 -3.29 28.40
C ALA A 2 18.02 -2.53 27.16
N ARG A 3 19.34 -2.44 27.00
CA ARG A 3 19.95 -1.82 25.83
C ARG A 3 20.01 -2.85 24.71
N ILE A 4 19.65 -2.45 23.51
CA ILE A 4 19.76 -3.33 22.34
C ILE A 4 21.22 -3.67 22.06
N SER A 5 21.49 -4.93 21.74
CA SER A 5 22.84 -5.40 21.46
C SER A 5 23.37 -4.82 20.14
N PRO A 6 24.61 -4.32 20.08
CA PRO A 6 25.26 -3.95 18.83
C PRO A 6 25.30 -5.10 17.82
N ARG A 7 25.41 -6.35 18.30
CA ARG A 7 25.40 -7.54 17.45
C ARG A 7 24.10 -7.66 16.66
N TYR A 8 22.96 -7.33 17.28
CA TYR A 8 21.67 -7.33 16.60
C TYR A 8 21.62 -6.23 15.53
N LEU A 9 22.09 -5.02 15.84
CA LEU A 9 22.08 -3.90 14.89
C LEU A 9 22.95 -4.16 13.66
N LEU A 10 24.11 -4.81 13.85
CA LEU A 10 25.02 -5.20 12.75
C LEU A 10 24.45 -6.29 11.83
N GLN A 11 23.26 -6.82 12.10
CA GLN A 11 22.60 -7.78 11.21
C GLN A 11 21.87 -7.11 10.04
N PHE A 12 21.89 -5.78 9.95
CA PHE A 12 20.97 -5.02 9.13
C PHE A 12 21.66 -3.86 8.41
N ASP A 13 21.44 -3.80 7.08
CA ASP A 13 22.08 -2.87 6.16
C ASP A 13 21.05 -2.04 5.35
N GLU A 14 19.82 -1.87 5.86
CA GLU A 14 18.85 -1.02 5.17
C GLU A 14 19.37 0.41 4.94
N PRO A 15 19.06 1.02 3.79
CA PRO A 15 19.54 2.35 3.47
C PRO A 15 19.00 3.40 4.45
N ALA A 16 19.81 4.43 4.71
CA ALA A 16 19.36 5.60 5.45
C ALA A 16 18.15 6.24 4.76
N GLY A 17 17.05 6.42 5.49
CA GLY A 17 15.76 6.85 4.94
C GLY A 17 14.67 5.78 5.01
N TYR A 18 14.98 4.52 5.32
CA TYR A 18 13.97 3.46 5.38
C TYR A 18 13.07 3.55 6.63
N LEU A 19 11.80 3.90 6.45
CA LEU A 19 10.78 4.04 7.49
C LEU A 19 9.48 3.30 7.15
N ASP A 20 9.54 2.18 6.42
CA ASP A 20 8.36 1.43 5.96
C ASP A 20 8.25 -0.01 6.51
N PHE A 21 8.78 -0.24 7.73
CA PHE A 21 8.82 -1.56 8.38
C PHE A 21 7.44 -2.20 8.64
N ALA A 22 6.37 -1.40 8.77
CA ALA A 22 5.00 -1.89 8.89
C ALA A 22 4.43 -2.43 7.56
N ARG A 23 5.12 -2.19 6.43
CA ARG A 23 4.84 -2.78 5.12
C ARG A 23 5.74 -3.99 4.87
N PHE A 24 7.05 -3.83 5.06
CA PHE A 24 8.04 -4.88 4.85
C PHE A 24 9.27 -4.62 5.73
N GLY A 25 9.80 -5.67 6.37
CA GLY A 25 11.05 -5.59 7.13
C GLY A 25 12.17 -6.28 6.36
N PRO A 26 13.15 -5.53 5.81
CA PRO A 26 14.29 -6.11 5.09
C PRO A 26 14.99 -7.18 5.94
N PRO A 27 15.28 -8.39 5.41
CA PRO A 27 15.83 -9.46 6.24
C PRO A 27 17.22 -9.17 6.82
N SER A 28 17.59 -9.90 7.87
CA SER A 28 18.94 -9.87 8.42
C SER A 28 19.97 -10.62 7.56
N HIS A 29 21.26 -10.32 7.77
CA HIS A 29 22.35 -11.16 7.25
C HIS A 29 22.21 -12.62 7.69
N ALA A 30 21.86 -12.89 8.95
CA ALA A 30 21.61 -14.27 9.41
C ALA A 30 20.52 -15.00 8.61
N VAL A 31 19.46 -14.30 8.19
CA VAL A 31 18.41 -14.85 7.31
C VAL A 31 18.95 -15.12 5.91
N LEU A 32 19.69 -14.16 5.35
CA LEU A 32 20.31 -14.29 4.02
C LEU A 32 21.29 -15.48 3.99
N ASP A 33 22.21 -15.55 4.94
CA ASP A 33 23.23 -16.59 5.05
C ASP A 33 22.61 -17.98 5.25
N THR A 34 21.57 -18.06 6.09
CA THR A 34 20.87 -19.32 6.31
C THR A 34 20.12 -19.77 5.06
N THR A 35 19.49 -18.85 4.34
CA THR A 35 18.81 -19.14 3.07
C THR A 35 19.81 -19.66 2.03
N ALA A 36 20.91 -18.93 1.82
CA ALA A 36 21.95 -19.31 0.87
C ALA A 36 22.55 -20.68 1.21
N ARG A 37 22.94 -20.89 2.46
CA ARG A 37 23.50 -22.17 2.94
C ARG A 37 22.53 -23.33 2.73
N LEU A 38 21.24 -23.17 3.03
CA LEU A 38 20.27 -24.26 2.86
C LEU A 38 20.00 -24.57 1.39
N LEU A 39 19.98 -23.56 0.51
CA LEU A 39 19.89 -23.76 -0.94
C LEU A 39 21.14 -24.43 -1.51
N GLU A 40 22.34 -24.02 -1.12
CA GLU A 40 23.57 -24.68 -1.55
C GLU A 40 23.60 -26.17 -1.20
N ARG A 41 22.99 -26.53 -0.07
CA ARG A 41 22.88 -27.94 0.34
C ARG A 41 21.95 -28.75 -0.55
N THR A 42 20.92 -28.15 -1.16
CA THR A 42 20.05 -28.88 -2.10
C THR A 42 20.79 -29.23 -3.39
N VAL A 43 21.77 -28.42 -3.79
CA VAL A 43 22.63 -28.68 -4.97
C VAL A 43 23.52 -29.89 -4.78
N ARG A 44 23.94 -30.19 -3.54
CA ARG A 44 24.83 -31.30 -3.18
C ARG A 44 24.11 -32.38 -2.39
N ALA A 45 22.84 -32.65 -2.73
CA ALA A 45 21.98 -33.53 -1.95
C ALA A 45 22.54 -34.97 -1.88
N GLY A 46 22.62 -35.49 -0.65
CA GLY A 46 22.90 -36.89 -0.33
C GLY A 46 21.81 -37.49 0.57
N PRO A 47 21.96 -38.74 1.04
CA PRO A 47 20.90 -39.50 1.71
C PRO A 47 20.26 -38.80 2.92
N SER A 48 21.02 -38.03 3.71
CA SER A 48 20.51 -37.32 4.92
C SER A 48 19.98 -35.92 4.64
N THR A 49 20.04 -35.44 3.39
CA THR A 49 19.81 -34.01 3.09
C THR A 49 18.38 -33.61 3.35
N VAL A 50 17.41 -34.44 2.98
CA VAL A 50 15.99 -34.14 3.20
C VAL A 50 15.68 -34.06 4.70
N ASP A 51 16.13 -35.03 5.49
CA ASP A 51 15.93 -35.03 6.95
C ASP A 51 16.56 -33.79 7.62
N GLU A 52 17.74 -33.39 7.16
CA GLU A 52 18.44 -32.20 7.67
C GLU A 52 17.74 -30.89 7.31
N LEU A 53 17.14 -30.83 6.12
CA LEU A 53 16.32 -29.71 5.67
C LEU A 53 15.01 -29.66 6.46
N MET A 54 14.33 -30.78 6.64
CA MET A 54 13.05 -30.83 7.38
C MET A 54 13.22 -30.48 8.86
N ARG A 55 14.39 -30.71 9.46
CA ARG A 55 14.70 -30.22 10.82
C ARG A 55 14.63 -28.70 11.00
N GLN A 56 14.67 -27.92 9.92
CA GLN A 56 14.52 -26.46 10.02
C GLN A 56 13.12 -26.05 10.48
N GLU A 57 12.08 -26.81 10.16
CA GLU A 57 10.74 -26.58 10.68
C GLU A 57 10.69 -26.75 12.20
N VAL A 58 11.27 -27.84 12.72
CA VAL A 58 11.37 -28.10 14.16
C VAL A 58 12.11 -26.96 14.87
N ARG A 59 13.21 -26.47 14.29
CA ARG A 59 13.99 -25.33 14.81
C ARG A 59 13.14 -24.06 14.89
N ALA A 60 12.40 -23.73 13.83
CA ALA A 60 11.52 -22.56 13.81
C ALA A 60 10.39 -22.69 14.85
N LYS A 61 9.71 -23.84 14.90
CA LYS A 61 8.66 -24.12 15.90
C LYS A 61 9.17 -23.95 17.32
N ALA A 62 10.36 -24.46 17.62
CA ALA A 62 10.97 -24.32 18.95
C ALA A 62 11.25 -22.86 19.31
N ALA A 63 11.71 -22.04 18.36
CA ALA A 63 11.93 -20.61 18.60
C ALA A 63 10.61 -19.85 18.83
N VAL A 64 9.56 -20.15 18.05
CA VAL A 64 8.21 -19.62 18.29
C VAL A 64 7.71 -20.01 19.68
N ALA A 65 7.83 -21.28 20.05
CA ALA A 65 7.38 -21.80 21.34
C ALA A 65 8.00 -21.02 22.52
N ARG A 66 9.32 -20.77 22.48
CA ARG A 66 10.01 -19.97 23.50
C ARG A 66 9.53 -18.51 23.54
N LEU A 67 9.39 -17.86 22.37
CA LEU A 67 8.92 -16.47 22.28
C LEU A 67 7.45 -16.30 22.72
N CYS A 68 6.63 -17.34 22.54
CA CYS A 68 5.23 -17.37 22.96
C CYS A 68 5.00 -18.01 24.34
N ARG A 69 6.05 -18.47 25.04
CA ARG A 69 5.98 -19.17 26.33
C ARG A 69 5.03 -20.39 26.30
N THR A 70 5.12 -21.18 25.25
CA THR A 70 4.35 -22.41 25.03
C THR A 70 5.30 -23.54 24.60
N ASP A 71 4.78 -24.67 24.15
CA ASP A 71 5.55 -25.79 23.57
C ASP A 71 5.26 -25.97 22.07
N THR A 72 5.99 -26.89 21.44
CA THR A 72 5.93 -27.10 19.99
C THR A 72 4.66 -27.80 19.50
N ASP A 73 3.88 -28.43 20.37
CA ASP A 73 2.61 -29.05 20.02
C ASP A 73 1.54 -27.99 19.80
N HIS A 74 1.67 -26.83 20.42
CA HIS A 74 0.79 -25.68 20.19
C HIS A 74 1.19 -24.84 18.97
N VAL A 75 2.29 -25.16 18.27
CA VAL A 75 2.82 -24.35 17.16
C VAL A 75 2.69 -25.08 15.82
N VAL A 76 2.23 -24.35 14.81
CA VAL A 76 2.25 -24.78 13.40
C VAL A 76 2.80 -23.65 12.53
N LEU A 77 3.63 -23.99 11.54
CA LEU A 77 4.10 -22.98 10.60
C LEU A 77 3.06 -22.75 9.51
N VAL A 78 2.89 -21.49 9.11
CA VAL A 78 2.04 -21.08 7.98
C VAL A 78 2.82 -20.09 7.12
N PRO A 79 2.62 -20.04 5.79
CA PRO A 79 3.44 -19.19 4.94
C PRO A 79 3.11 -17.70 5.08
N THR A 80 1.92 -17.34 5.55
CA THR A 80 1.47 -15.96 5.74
C THR A 80 0.41 -15.82 6.84
N THR A 81 0.27 -14.62 7.42
CA THR A 81 -0.84 -14.30 8.32
C THR A 81 -2.20 -14.53 7.68
N SER A 82 -2.37 -14.15 6.41
CA SER A 82 -3.63 -14.34 5.70
C SER A 82 -4.05 -15.81 5.70
N GLN A 83 -3.12 -16.73 5.40
CA GLN A 83 -3.42 -18.16 5.40
C GLN A 83 -3.78 -18.66 6.80
N GLY A 84 -3.04 -18.28 7.83
CA GLY A 84 -3.38 -18.68 9.21
C GLY A 84 -4.74 -18.15 9.67
N LEU A 85 -5.14 -16.94 9.25
CA LEU A 85 -6.47 -16.39 9.55
C LEU A 85 -7.59 -17.05 8.73
N PHE A 86 -7.33 -17.44 7.48
CA PHE A 86 -8.21 -18.34 6.74
C PHE A 86 -8.41 -19.66 7.48
N GLN A 87 -7.34 -20.26 7.99
CA GLN A 87 -7.45 -21.47 8.79
C GLN A 87 -8.20 -21.23 10.10
N ALA A 88 -8.00 -20.10 10.79
CA ALA A 88 -8.80 -19.76 11.96
C ALA A 88 -10.31 -19.66 11.64
N ALA A 89 -10.67 -19.05 10.52
CA ALA A 89 -12.06 -18.90 10.10
C ALA A 89 -12.72 -20.24 9.70
N PHE A 90 -12.00 -21.11 9.01
CA PHE A 90 -12.52 -22.39 8.53
C PHE A 90 -12.32 -23.55 9.52
N ASN A 91 -11.34 -23.49 10.41
CA ASN A 91 -11.11 -24.53 11.42
C ASN A 91 -11.75 -24.20 12.78
N GLY A 92 -12.28 -22.99 12.95
CA GLY A 92 -12.96 -22.57 14.17
C GLY A 92 -14.29 -23.30 14.41
N PRO A 93 -14.93 -23.05 15.58
CA PRO A 93 -16.13 -23.76 16.03
C PRO A 93 -17.43 -23.39 15.28
N GLY A 94 -17.37 -22.48 14.30
CA GLY A 94 -18.56 -21.87 13.69
C GLY A 94 -19.21 -20.84 14.63
N GLY A 95 -20.51 -20.56 14.44
CA GLY A 95 -21.28 -19.60 15.25
C GLY A 95 -21.12 -18.15 14.78
N GLU A 96 -21.22 -17.17 15.68
CA GLU A 96 -21.02 -15.75 15.35
C GLU A 96 -19.60 -15.28 15.68
N VAL A 97 -18.94 -14.66 14.71
CA VAL A 97 -17.62 -14.03 14.86
C VAL A 97 -17.79 -12.52 14.96
N LEU A 98 -17.27 -11.92 16.03
CA LEU A 98 -17.12 -10.48 16.16
C LEU A 98 -15.76 -10.05 15.62
N VAL A 99 -15.76 -9.18 14.61
CA VAL A 99 -14.53 -8.64 14.00
C VAL A 99 -14.73 -7.18 13.60
N SER A 100 -13.71 -6.33 13.76
CA SER A 100 -13.80 -4.94 13.35
C SER A 100 -13.81 -4.79 11.83
N ALA A 101 -14.69 -3.95 11.31
CA ALA A 101 -14.72 -3.60 9.89
C ALA A 101 -13.48 -2.81 9.44
N SER A 102 -12.71 -2.29 10.40
CA SER A 102 -11.47 -1.54 10.17
C SER A 102 -10.19 -2.39 10.28
N GLU A 103 -10.34 -3.70 10.52
CA GLU A 103 -9.21 -4.63 10.47
C GLU A 103 -8.52 -4.60 9.10
N PHE A 104 -7.24 -4.99 9.07
CA PHE A 104 -6.55 -5.18 7.80
C PHE A 104 -7.28 -6.27 6.97
N PRO A 105 -7.32 -6.19 5.62
CA PRO A 105 -8.05 -7.16 4.79
C PRO A 105 -7.76 -8.64 5.10
N ALA A 106 -6.53 -8.98 5.49
CA ALA A 106 -6.18 -10.34 5.91
C ALA A 106 -7.01 -10.86 7.10
N ASN A 107 -7.57 -9.97 7.92
CA ASN A 107 -8.42 -10.28 9.06
C ASN A 107 -9.89 -9.86 8.85
N THR A 108 -10.32 -9.61 7.62
CA THR A 108 -11.76 -9.42 7.28
C THR A 108 -12.24 -10.40 6.22
N TYR A 109 -11.43 -10.64 5.19
CA TYR A 109 -11.75 -11.56 4.10
C TYR A 109 -11.95 -13.02 4.55
N PRO A 110 -11.12 -13.61 5.43
CA PRO A 110 -11.34 -14.97 5.93
C PRO A 110 -12.74 -15.21 6.47
N TRP A 111 -13.21 -14.30 7.34
CA TRP A 111 -14.50 -14.40 7.99
C TRP A 111 -15.65 -14.22 7.00
N ALA A 112 -15.53 -13.26 6.07
CA ALA A 112 -16.52 -13.05 5.02
C ALA A 112 -16.63 -14.28 4.09
N ARG A 113 -15.50 -14.87 3.68
CA ARG A 113 -15.51 -16.10 2.87
C ARG A 113 -16.09 -17.29 3.63
N ALA A 114 -15.80 -17.43 4.92
CA ALA A 114 -16.38 -18.49 5.73
C ALA A 114 -17.90 -18.30 5.93
N GLU A 115 -18.38 -17.06 6.07
CA GLU A 115 -19.81 -16.72 6.10
C GLU A 115 -20.54 -17.09 4.80
N GLU A 116 -19.95 -16.82 3.64
CA GLU A 116 -20.50 -17.19 2.33
C GLU A 116 -20.71 -18.71 2.17
N THR A 117 -19.94 -19.53 2.90
CA THR A 117 -20.12 -21.00 2.94
C THR A 117 -21.17 -21.48 3.94
N GLY A 118 -21.78 -20.58 4.72
CA GLY A 118 -22.74 -20.91 5.77
C GLY A 118 -22.12 -21.49 7.05
N ARG A 119 -20.79 -21.44 7.19
CA ARG A 119 -20.06 -22.05 8.32
C ARG A 119 -20.13 -21.23 9.60
N LEU A 120 -20.28 -19.92 9.47
CA LEU A 120 -20.36 -18.94 10.56
C LEU A 120 -21.16 -17.71 10.12
N ARG A 121 -21.41 -16.78 11.05
CA ARG A 121 -21.99 -15.46 10.79
C ARG A 121 -21.02 -14.38 11.25
N VAL A 122 -20.94 -13.26 10.53
CA VAL A 122 -20.01 -12.16 10.85
C VAL A 122 -20.76 -10.96 11.43
N ARG A 123 -20.43 -10.63 12.67
CA ARG A 123 -20.83 -9.38 13.30
C ARG A 123 -19.70 -8.36 13.16
N ARG A 124 -19.97 -7.28 12.41
CA ARG A 124 -18.98 -6.22 12.16
C ARG A 124 -19.00 -5.16 13.26
N LEU A 125 -17.90 -5.04 14.00
CA LEU A 125 -17.67 -3.95 14.95
C LEU A 125 -17.24 -2.67 14.20
N ARG A 126 -17.82 -1.53 14.55
CA ARG A 126 -17.45 -0.20 14.00
C ARG A 126 -17.34 0.82 15.14
N PRO A 127 -16.21 0.84 15.86
CA PRO A 127 -15.99 1.82 16.92
C PRO A 127 -15.92 3.23 16.32
N PRO A 128 -16.48 4.27 16.98
CA PRO A 128 -16.48 5.64 16.44
C PRO A 128 -15.09 6.21 16.15
N ASP A 129 -14.09 5.88 16.98
CA ASP A 129 -12.69 6.28 16.82
C ASP A 129 -11.86 5.25 16.02
N GLY A 130 -12.51 4.18 15.53
CA GLY A 130 -11.90 3.08 14.80
C GLY A 130 -11.04 2.13 15.64
N ARG A 131 -10.94 2.32 16.96
CA ARG A 131 -10.09 1.51 17.86
C ARG A 131 -10.87 0.35 18.46
N VAL A 132 -10.28 -0.84 18.46
CA VAL A 132 -10.89 -2.03 19.08
C VAL A 132 -10.55 -2.04 20.57
N THR A 133 -11.39 -1.40 21.39
CA THR A 133 -11.24 -1.38 22.85
C THR A 133 -12.04 -2.49 23.54
N PRO A 134 -11.67 -2.90 24.77
CA PRO A 134 -12.45 -3.84 25.57
C PRO A 134 -13.93 -3.42 25.73
N GLU A 135 -14.20 -2.13 25.89
CA GLU A 135 -15.56 -1.58 26.05
C GLU A 135 -16.36 -1.71 24.76
N ALA A 136 -15.75 -1.38 23.62
CA ALA A 136 -16.37 -1.50 22.30
C ALA A 136 -16.69 -2.97 21.98
N VAL A 137 -15.78 -3.89 22.32
CA VAL A 137 -16.02 -5.33 22.17
C VAL A 137 -17.14 -5.79 23.11
N ARG A 138 -17.11 -5.42 24.39
CA ARG A 138 -18.12 -5.80 25.39
C ARG A 138 -19.53 -5.38 24.97
N ALA A 139 -19.68 -4.14 24.51
CA ALA A 139 -20.96 -3.61 24.03
C ALA A 139 -21.47 -4.33 22.76
N ALA A 140 -20.57 -4.99 22.03
CA ALA A 140 -20.85 -5.66 20.78
C ALA A 140 -20.98 -7.19 20.90
N LEU A 141 -20.67 -7.78 22.05
CA LEU A 141 -20.87 -9.22 22.26
C LEU A 141 -22.35 -9.56 22.33
N THR A 142 -22.69 -10.74 21.80
CA THR A 142 -24.02 -11.35 21.94
C THR A 142 -23.89 -12.72 22.64
N GLY A 143 -25.03 -13.32 22.96
CA GLY A 143 -25.07 -14.72 23.43
C GLY A 143 -24.57 -15.72 22.39
N ASP A 144 -24.64 -15.36 21.11
CA ASP A 144 -24.26 -16.22 19.98
C ASP A 144 -22.78 -16.08 19.58
N THR A 145 -22.10 -15.03 20.06
CA THR A 145 -20.69 -14.79 19.71
C THR A 145 -19.82 -15.92 20.26
N THR A 146 -19.10 -16.62 19.38
CA THR A 146 -18.18 -17.72 19.69
C THR A 146 -16.73 -17.32 19.55
N VAL A 147 -16.44 -16.33 18.69
CA VAL A 147 -15.09 -15.85 18.38
C VAL A 147 -15.03 -14.33 18.39
N VAL A 148 -13.96 -13.77 18.94
CA VAL A 148 -13.57 -12.37 18.79
C VAL A 148 -12.24 -12.34 18.05
N SER A 149 -12.19 -11.70 16.88
CA SER A 149 -10.95 -11.50 16.12
C SER A 149 -10.48 -10.05 16.18
N VAL A 150 -9.19 -9.84 16.48
CA VAL A 150 -8.59 -8.52 16.67
C VAL A 150 -7.14 -8.49 16.18
N SER A 151 -6.71 -7.37 15.59
CA SER A 151 -5.27 -7.09 15.44
C SER A 151 -4.66 -6.64 16.76
N ALA A 152 -3.55 -7.25 17.19
CA ALA A 152 -2.82 -6.81 18.38
C ALA A 152 -2.31 -5.36 18.25
N VAL A 153 -1.95 -4.96 17.03
CA VAL A 153 -1.55 -3.60 16.68
C VAL A 153 -2.26 -3.18 15.41
N ASP A 154 -2.99 -2.06 15.47
CA ASP A 154 -3.67 -1.49 14.31
C ASP A 154 -2.65 -1.02 13.26
N PHE A 155 -2.78 -1.53 12.03
CA PHE A 155 -1.80 -1.27 10.96
C PHE A 155 -1.76 0.19 10.48
N ARG A 156 -2.79 0.99 10.77
CA ARG A 156 -2.93 2.38 10.32
C ARG A 156 -2.31 3.33 11.34
N THR A 157 -2.61 3.10 12.61
CA THR A 157 -2.38 4.03 13.72
C THR A 157 -1.34 3.54 14.72
N GLY A 158 -0.95 2.27 14.68
CA GLY A 158 -0.07 1.68 15.69
C GLY A 158 -0.73 1.48 17.05
N TYR A 159 -2.04 1.67 17.19
CA TYR A 159 -2.75 1.45 18.45
C TYR A 159 -2.59 -0.01 18.90
N ARG A 160 -2.08 -0.22 20.11
CA ARG A 160 -1.93 -1.53 20.74
C ARG A 160 -3.21 -1.90 21.48
N ALA A 161 -3.84 -3.00 21.07
CA ALA A 161 -4.99 -3.56 21.74
C ALA A 161 -4.63 -4.03 23.16
N ASP A 162 -5.59 -3.93 24.08
CA ASP A 162 -5.44 -4.49 25.43
C ASP A 162 -5.75 -5.98 25.42
N LEU A 163 -4.78 -6.83 25.09
CA LEU A 163 -5.04 -8.25 24.96
C LEU A 163 -5.51 -8.90 26.27
N SER A 164 -5.00 -8.46 27.42
CA SER A 164 -5.44 -8.95 28.73
C SER A 164 -6.90 -8.56 29.02
N ALA A 165 -7.26 -7.28 28.86
CA ALA A 165 -8.65 -6.86 29.07
C ALA A 165 -9.61 -7.42 28.01
N LEU A 166 -9.16 -7.61 26.78
CA LEU A 166 -9.93 -8.26 25.71
C LEU A 166 -10.16 -9.74 26.03
N ARG A 167 -9.17 -10.44 26.58
CA ARG A 167 -9.32 -11.81 27.07
C ARG A 167 -10.38 -11.90 28.16
N GLU A 168 -10.38 -10.98 29.11
CA GLU A 168 -11.41 -10.90 30.16
C GLU A 168 -12.81 -10.66 29.56
N VAL A 169 -12.93 -9.73 28.61
CA VAL A 169 -14.20 -9.44 27.92
C VAL A 169 -14.69 -10.65 27.12
N ALA A 170 -13.79 -11.33 26.41
CA ALA A 170 -14.14 -12.48 25.57
C ALA A 170 -14.65 -13.67 26.41
N GLY A 171 -14.17 -13.82 27.65
CA GLY A 171 -14.61 -14.89 28.55
C GLY A 171 -14.28 -16.28 27.97
N ASP A 172 -15.31 -17.13 27.80
CA ASP A 172 -15.16 -18.48 27.23
C ASP A 172 -15.06 -18.51 25.69
N ARG A 173 -15.22 -17.37 25.01
CA ARG A 173 -15.12 -17.27 23.53
C ARG A 173 -13.68 -17.45 23.08
N LEU A 174 -13.48 -17.84 21.82
CA LEU A 174 -12.13 -17.86 21.26
C LEU A 174 -11.66 -16.43 20.95
N LEU A 175 -10.47 -16.06 21.42
CA LEU A 175 -9.80 -14.82 21.05
C LEU A 175 -8.76 -15.12 19.96
N VAL A 176 -9.03 -14.66 18.74
CA VAL A 176 -8.12 -14.78 17.59
C VAL A 176 -7.37 -13.46 17.44
N VAL A 177 -6.04 -13.53 17.40
CA VAL A 177 -5.16 -12.35 17.38
C VAL A 177 -4.29 -12.37 16.13
N ASP A 178 -4.42 -11.33 15.30
CA ASP A 178 -3.42 -11.00 14.27
C ASP A 178 -2.26 -10.25 14.94
N GLY A 179 -1.11 -10.93 15.07
CA GLY A 179 0.10 -10.40 15.70
C GLY A 179 1.08 -9.75 14.73
N ILE A 180 0.76 -9.64 13.43
CA ILE A 180 1.74 -9.31 12.39
C ILE A 180 2.39 -7.94 12.55
N GLN A 181 1.76 -6.99 13.25
CA GLN A 181 2.27 -5.63 13.45
C GLN A 181 2.98 -5.43 14.81
N GLY A 182 3.15 -6.48 15.61
CA GLY A 182 3.75 -6.35 16.95
C GLY A 182 4.66 -7.49 17.36
N PHE A 183 4.43 -8.72 16.89
CA PHE A 183 5.19 -9.88 17.36
C PHE A 183 6.69 -9.74 17.07
N GLY A 184 7.51 -9.97 18.10
CA GLY A 184 8.97 -9.82 18.06
C GLY A 184 9.49 -8.38 18.12
N ALA A 185 8.61 -7.37 18.09
CA ALA A 185 8.98 -5.95 18.19
C ALA A 185 8.37 -5.25 19.40
N ILE A 186 7.22 -5.74 19.89
CA ILE A 186 6.48 -5.21 21.03
C ILE A 186 6.25 -6.33 22.03
N ASP A 187 6.53 -6.09 23.30
CA ASP A 187 6.23 -7.02 24.39
C ASP A 187 4.74 -6.94 24.73
N LEU A 188 4.00 -8.00 24.37
CA LEU A 188 2.58 -8.17 24.63
C LEU A 188 2.34 -9.57 25.22
N PRO A 189 1.27 -9.76 26.01
CA PRO A 189 0.95 -11.06 26.59
C PRO A 189 0.31 -11.96 25.53
N TRP A 190 1.11 -12.46 24.60
CA TRP A 190 0.71 -13.28 23.46
C TRP A 190 -0.06 -14.54 23.86
N GLU A 191 0.23 -15.10 25.04
CA GLU A 191 -0.43 -16.25 25.66
C GLU A 191 -1.93 -16.03 25.97
N THR A 192 -2.41 -14.78 25.92
CA THR A 192 -3.84 -14.47 26.08
C THR A 192 -4.67 -14.83 24.85
N ALA A 193 -4.05 -14.97 23.69
CA ALA A 193 -4.73 -15.37 22.46
C ALA A 193 -5.03 -16.88 22.51
N ASP A 194 -6.25 -17.28 22.13
CA ASP A 194 -6.52 -18.70 21.90
C ASP A 194 -5.94 -19.14 20.56
N VAL A 195 -5.91 -18.23 19.57
CA VAL A 195 -5.26 -18.40 18.28
C VAL A 195 -4.44 -17.15 18.01
N LEU A 196 -3.12 -17.27 17.94
CA LEU A 196 -2.22 -16.20 17.51
C LEU A 196 -1.72 -16.51 16.10
N VAL A 197 -1.81 -15.56 15.17
CA VAL A 197 -1.29 -15.72 13.81
C VAL A 197 -0.30 -14.60 13.49
N VAL A 198 0.88 -14.96 12.98
CA VAL A 198 1.97 -14.02 12.69
C VAL A 198 2.67 -14.37 11.38
N GLY A 199 2.95 -13.36 10.56
CA GLY A 199 3.77 -13.46 9.36
C GLY A 199 5.16 -12.86 9.61
N GLY A 200 6.19 -13.47 9.06
CA GLY A 200 7.58 -13.11 9.33
C GLY A 200 8.14 -11.94 8.52
N GLN A 201 7.45 -11.49 7.46
CA GLN A 201 7.98 -10.53 6.49
C GLN A 201 8.03 -9.07 6.95
N LYS A 202 7.48 -8.75 8.12
CA LYS A 202 7.45 -7.40 8.69
C LYS A 202 8.44 -7.28 9.84
N TRP A 203 7.94 -7.23 11.07
CA TRP A 203 8.72 -6.91 12.26
C TRP A 203 9.75 -7.96 12.64
N LEU A 204 9.49 -9.23 12.32
CA LEU A 204 10.44 -10.33 12.47
C LEU A 204 11.55 -10.32 11.41
N ARG A 205 11.36 -9.61 10.29
CA ARG A 205 12.37 -9.45 9.24
C ARG A 205 12.89 -10.80 8.71
N ALA A 206 11.98 -11.75 8.49
CA ALA A 206 12.29 -13.11 8.07
C ALA A 206 12.11 -13.36 6.57
N GLY A 207 11.64 -12.36 5.82
CA GLY A 207 11.28 -12.52 4.40
C GLY A 207 9.90 -13.12 4.17
N TRP A 208 9.51 -13.25 2.90
CA TRP A 208 8.20 -13.74 2.47
C TRP A 208 8.07 -15.26 2.63
N GLY A 209 6.83 -15.75 2.75
CA GLY A 209 6.56 -17.19 2.88
C GLY A 209 6.95 -17.76 4.25
N THR A 210 7.00 -16.92 5.28
CA THR A 210 7.32 -17.28 6.66
C THR A 210 6.22 -16.82 7.60
N GLY A 211 5.92 -17.63 8.61
CA GLY A 211 4.86 -17.34 9.59
C GLY A 211 4.51 -18.55 10.44
N PHE A 212 3.66 -18.34 11.44
CA PHE A 212 3.15 -19.39 12.31
C PHE A 212 1.74 -19.07 12.79
N ALA A 213 1.08 -20.11 13.30
CA ALA A 213 -0.02 -19.98 14.24
C ALA A 213 0.32 -20.69 15.56
N VAL A 214 -0.13 -20.12 16.66
CA VAL A 214 -0.16 -20.78 17.98
C VAL A 214 -1.61 -21.00 18.39
N LEU A 215 -1.92 -22.21 18.85
CA LEU A 215 -3.26 -22.58 19.32
C LEU A 215 -3.19 -22.94 20.80
N SER A 216 -4.00 -22.32 21.64
CA SER A 216 -4.20 -22.75 23.03
C SER A 216 -4.91 -24.12 23.11
N ASP A 217 -4.88 -24.77 24.28
CA ASP A 217 -5.71 -25.95 24.57
C ASP A 217 -7.19 -25.71 24.23
N ARG A 218 -7.71 -24.55 24.63
CA ARG A 218 -9.11 -24.16 24.35
C ARG A 218 -9.40 -24.09 22.85
N ALA A 219 -8.45 -23.61 22.05
CA ALA A 219 -8.60 -23.59 20.60
C ALA A 219 -8.55 -24.99 20.01
N LEU A 220 -7.62 -25.85 20.48
CA LEU A 220 -7.51 -27.24 20.02
C LEU A 220 -8.77 -28.04 20.32
N ASP A 221 -9.31 -27.93 21.55
CA ASP A 221 -10.54 -28.62 21.98
C ASP A 221 -11.77 -28.22 21.16
N ARG A 222 -11.83 -26.96 20.73
CA ARG A 222 -12.98 -26.40 20.00
C ARG A 222 -12.79 -26.41 18.49
N ALA A 223 -11.59 -26.68 18.00
CA ALA A 223 -11.30 -26.70 16.58
C ALA A 223 -12.06 -27.84 15.89
N ARG A 224 -12.42 -27.57 14.64
CA ARG A 224 -12.95 -28.52 13.67
C ARG A 224 -12.09 -28.40 12.41
N PRO A 225 -10.84 -28.92 12.41
CA PRO A 225 -9.88 -28.67 11.34
C PRO A 225 -10.37 -29.27 10.03
N VAL A 226 -10.90 -28.42 9.15
CA VAL A 226 -11.37 -28.80 7.80
C VAL A 226 -10.34 -28.43 6.75
N LEU A 227 -9.62 -27.32 6.95
CA LEU A 227 -8.42 -26.99 6.19
C LEU A 227 -7.20 -27.63 6.87
N SER A 228 -7.08 -28.95 6.68
CA SER A 228 -5.96 -29.81 7.08
C SER A 228 -5.59 -30.73 5.92
N GLY A 229 -4.33 -31.15 5.84
CA GLY A 229 -3.86 -32.10 4.83
C GLY A 229 -3.08 -33.26 5.44
N TRP A 230 -2.34 -34.01 4.62
CA TRP A 230 -1.65 -35.24 5.04
C TRP A 230 -0.65 -35.01 6.17
N THR A 231 0.05 -33.87 6.16
CA THR A 231 0.97 -33.49 7.25
C THR A 231 0.28 -33.10 8.56
N GLY A 232 -1.04 -32.88 8.53
CA GLY A 232 -1.85 -32.59 9.72
C GLY A 232 -2.61 -33.79 10.26
N ALA A 233 -2.44 -34.96 9.65
CA ALA A 233 -2.90 -36.23 10.22
C ALA A 233 -2.14 -36.58 11.50
N HIS A 234 -2.74 -37.42 12.33
CA HIS A 234 -2.13 -37.96 13.55
C HIS A 234 -0.81 -38.71 13.26
N ASP A 235 -0.76 -39.47 12.16
CA ASP A 235 0.45 -40.11 11.66
C ASP A 235 0.70 -39.74 10.20
N PRO A 236 1.48 -38.67 9.92
CA PRO A 236 1.73 -38.22 8.56
C PRO A 236 2.71 -39.13 7.78
N GLY A 237 3.33 -40.11 8.43
CA GLY A 237 4.26 -41.06 7.80
C GLY A 237 3.61 -42.38 7.37
N LEU A 238 2.35 -42.60 7.74
CA LEU A 238 1.60 -43.81 7.42
C LEU A 238 0.90 -43.65 6.06
N PHE A 239 1.27 -44.51 5.11
CA PHE A 239 0.72 -44.54 3.74
C PHE A 239 0.06 -45.90 3.51
N ASP A 240 -1.15 -46.08 4.06
CA ASP A 240 -1.90 -47.35 4.06
C ASP A 240 -3.26 -47.26 3.34
N ASP A 241 -3.41 -46.28 2.44
CA ASP A 241 -4.61 -45.99 1.65
C ASP A 241 -5.85 -45.52 2.46
N GLU A 242 -5.72 -45.29 3.78
CA GLU A 242 -6.77 -44.76 4.64
C GLU A 242 -6.65 -43.24 4.89
N ILE A 243 -7.77 -42.61 5.26
CA ILE A 243 -7.76 -41.21 5.73
C ILE A 243 -7.67 -41.20 7.24
N HIS A 244 -6.51 -40.82 7.77
CA HIS A 244 -6.30 -40.75 9.21
C HIS A 244 -6.94 -39.52 9.86
N PRO A 245 -7.35 -39.62 11.14
CA PRO A 245 -7.79 -38.46 11.92
C PRO A 245 -6.72 -37.37 11.97
N VAL A 246 -7.16 -36.12 12.14
CA VAL A 246 -6.26 -34.98 12.37
C VAL A 246 -5.47 -35.16 13.68
N ALA A 247 -4.28 -34.58 13.74
CA ALA A 247 -3.47 -34.58 14.96
C ALA A 247 -4.18 -33.89 16.13
N GLY A 248 -3.90 -34.33 17.36
CA GLY A 248 -4.39 -33.68 18.59
C GLY A 248 -3.68 -32.36 18.93
N THR A 249 -2.78 -31.89 18.07
CA THR A 249 -1.91 -30.73 18.27
C THR A 249 -2.17 -29.68 17.20
N ALA A 250 -1.47 -28.54 17.23
CA ALA A 250 -1.54 -27.52 16.20
C ALA A 250 -1.10 -28.03 14.82
N ALA A 251 -0.40 -29.17 14.75
CA ALA A 251 -0.12 -29.86 13.49
C ALA A 251 -1.40 -30.16 12.69
N SER A 252 -2.58 -30.25 13.33
CA SER A 252 -3.88 -30.36 12.65
C SER A 252 -4.23 -29.22 11.68
N TRP A 253 -3.47 -28.13 11.69
CA TRP A 253 -3.59 -27.05 10.69
C TRP A 253 -2.56 -27.21 9.57
N SER A 254 -1.69 -28.21 9.59
CA SER A 254 -0.72 -28.42 8.53
C SER A 254 -1.39 -29.02 7.29
N ILE A 255 -1.24 -28.36 6.15
CA ILE A 255 -1.79 -28.83 4.86
C ILE A 255 -0.74 -29.66 4.12
N SER A 256 0.49 -29.16 4.07
CA SER A 256 1.65 -29.83 3.48
C SER A 256 2.92 -29.28 4.12
N ASN A 257 4.05 -29.94 3.90
CA ASN A 257 5.35 -29.45 4.32
C ASN A 257 5.61 -28.06 3.70
N LEU A 258 6.01 -27.11 4.53
CA LEU A 258 6.52 -25.83 4.04
C LEU A 258 7.91 -26.00 3.43
N SER A 259 8.39 -24.95 2.74
CA SER A 259 9.77 -24.95 2.26
C SER A 259 10.73 -25.04 3.46
N PRO A 260 11.63 -26.02 3.50
CA PRO A 260 12.60 -26.13 4.59
C PRO A 260 13.61 -24.96 4.57
N VAL A 261 13.83 -24.36 3.39
CA VAL A 261 14.66 -23.16 3.23
C VAL A 261 14.01 -21.97 3.90
N THR A 262 12.70 -21.72 3.65
CA THR A 262 11.99 -20.61 4.29
C THR A 262 11.79 -20.85 5.78
N SER A 263 11.60 -22.11 6.19
CA SER A 263 11.54 -22.49 7.61
C SER A 263 12.86 -22.20 8.33
N GLY A 264 14.00 -22.48 7.70
CA GLY A 264 15.32 -22.17 8.26
C GLY A 264 15.62 -20.68 8.30
N ALA A 265 15.23 -19.94 7.25
CA ALA A 265 15.25 -18.48 7.24
C ALA A 265 14.42 -17.91 8.41
N PHE A 266 13.23 -18.47 8.62
CA PHE A 266 12.36 -18.03 9.71
C PHE A 266 12.94 -18.32 11.08
N ALA A 267 13.49 -19.52 11.29
CA ALA A 267 14.19 -19.87 12.52
C ALA A 267 15.31 -18.89 12.86
N ALA A 268 16.15 -18.53 11.87
CA ALA A 268 17.25 -17.59 12.07
C ALA A 268 16.77 -16.20 12.50
N ALA A 269 15.66 -15.72 11.93
CA ALA A 269 15.06 -14.45 12.31
C ALA A 269 14.50 -14.47 13.74
N LEU A 270 13.77 -15.52 14.12
CA LEU A 270 13.19 -15.70 15.44
C LEU A 270 14.25 -15.80 16.53
N GLU A 271 15.30 -16.59 16.30
CA GLU A 271 16.42 -16.74 17.24
C GLU A 271 17.19 -15.43 17.41
N LEU A 272 17.33 -14.63 16.34
CA LEU A 272 17.95 -13.31 16.43
C LEU A 272 17.13 -12.33 17.28
N VAL A 273 15.80 -12.38 17.17
CA VAL A 273 14.88 -11.61 18.02
C VAL A 273 14.97 -12.08 19.48
N GLU A 274 15.01 -13.39 19.71
CA GLU A 274 15.19 -14.00 21.03
C GLU A 274 16.51 -13.57 21.68
N GLU A 275 17.63 -13.63 20.95
CA GLU A 275 18.95 -13.21 21.44
C GLU A 275 18.99 -11.72 21.82
N ALA A 276 18.36 -10.86 21.02
CA ALA A 276 18.29 -9.43 21.30
C ALA A 276 17.35 -9.08 22.45
N GLY A 277 16.30 -9.89 22.65
CA GLY A 277 15.22 -9.66 23.60
C GLY A 277 14.19 -8.64 23.11
N VAL A 278 12.92 -9.05 23.08
CA VAL A 278 11.80 -8.23 22.58
C VAL A 278 11.70 -6.89 23.30
N ALA A 279 11.88 -6.86 24.63
CA ALA A 279 11.84 -5.63 25.42
C ALA A 279 12.93 -4.61 25.04
N ALA A 280 14.13 -5.08 24.62
CA ALA A 280 15.21 -4.20 24.18
C ALA A 280 14.94 -3.64 22.77
N ILE A 281 14.38 -4.48 21.88
CA ILE A 281 13.91 -4.06 20.55
C ILE A 281 12.81 -3.02 20.69
N GLU A 282 11.81 -3.28 21.53
CA GLU A 282 10.69 -2.36 21.77
C GLU A 282 11.18 -1.01 22.32
N ALA A 283 12.04 -1.03 23.35
CA ALA A 283 12.58 0.18 23.94
C ALA A 283 13.27 1.07 22.90
N ARG A 284 14.02 0.45 21.98
CA ARG A 284 14.71 1.15 20.90
C ARG A 284 13.74 1.68 19.85
N ILE A 285 12.70 0.93 19.47
CA ILE A 285 11.64 1.40 18.58
C ILE A 285 10.92 2.60 19.20
N ALA A 286 10.60 2.54 20.50
CA ALA A 286 9.95 3.63 21.22
C ALA A 286 10.81 4.90 21.23
N GLU A 287 12.13 4.78 21.41
CA GLU A 287 13.07 5.89 21.29
C GLU A 287 13.02 6.52 19.89
N ARG A 288 13.09 5.71 18.82
CA ARG A 288 13.01 6.20 17.43
C ARG A 288 11.67 6.87 17.15
N VAL A 289 10.57 6.31 17.64
CA VAL A 289 9.23 6.90 17.54
C VAL A 289 9.20 8.27 18.24
N GLY A 290 9.81 8.41 19.41
CA GLY A 290 9.92 9.69 20.12
C GLY A 290 10.66 10.75 19.32
N GLU A 291 11.81 10.40 18.74
CA GLU A 291 12.58 11.31 17.89
C GLU A 291 11.80 11.73 16.63
N LEU A 292 11.09 10.80 15.99
CA LEU A 292 10.23 11.10 14.85
C LEU A 292 9.08 12.02 15.25
N ASP A 293 8.42 11.78 16.39
CA ASP A 293 7.36 12.65 16.90
C ASP A 293 7.86 14.09 17.10
N GLU A 294 9.06 14.28 17.66
CA GLU A 294 9.68 15.59 17.82
C GLU A 294 9.95 16.27 16.48
N VAL A 295 10.53 15.55 15.52
CA VAL A 295 10.78 16.04 14.15
C VAL A 295 9.47 16.50 13.52
N LEU A 296 8.45 15.64 13.53
CA LEU A 296 7.15 15.89 12.92
C LEU A 296 6.46 17.11 13.54
N ARG A 297 6.40 17.19 14.87
CA ARG A 297 5.80 18.34 15.57
C ARG A 297 6.56 19.63 15.31
N SER A 298 7.90 19.58 15.26
CA SER A 298 8.72 20.76 14.95
C SER A 298 8.47 21.31 13.54
N ALA A 299 8.00 20.45 12.62
CA ALA A 299 7.62 20.84 11.26
C ALA A 299 6.15 21.27 11.14
N GLY A 300 5.39 21.32 12.24
CA GLY A 300 3.96 21.66 12.21
C GLY A 300 3.05 20.50 11.80
N ALA A 301 3.55 19.26 11.75
CA ALA A 301 2.72 18.11 11.43
C ALA A 301 1.72 17.79 12.54
N ARG A 302 0.51 17.40 12.12
CA ARG A 302 -0.52 16.82 12.99
C ARG A 302 -0.40 15.30 12.98
N ILE A 303 -0.04 14.74 14.14
CA ILE A 303 -0.04 13.29 14.35
C ILE A 303 -1.49 12.78 14.35
N VAL A 304 -1.79 11.81 13.48
CA VAL A 304 -3.12 11.17 13.35
C VAL A 304 -3.15 9.72 13.83
N SER A 305 -1.97 9.11 14.04
CA SER A 305 -1.84 7.84 14.76
C SER A 305 -2.20 7.98 16.24
N ALA A 306 -2.35 6.85 16.93
CA ALA A 306 -2.45 6.83 18.38
C ALA A 306 -1.20 7.48 19.02
N VAL A 307 -1.39 8.14 20.16
CA VAL A 307 -0.29 8.70 20.97
C VAL A 307 -0.19 7.97 22.30
N ASP A 308 -1.33 7.51 22.80
CA ASP A 308 -1.47 6.53 23.87
C ASP A 308 -1.32 5.10 23.31
N ARG A 309 -0.65 4.22 24.06
CA ARG A 309 -0.48 2.80 23.72
C ARG A 309 -0.02 2.55 22.26
N ARG A 310 0.91 3.36 21.74
CA ARG A 310 1.38 3.25 20.35
C ARG A 310 2.55 2.27 20.22
N ALA A 311 2.50 1.40 19.20
CA ALA A 311 3.58 0.54 18.73
C ALA A 311 4.61 1.32 17.88
N GLY A 312 5.25 0.67 16.91
CA GLY A 312 6.24 1.29 16.02
C GLY A 312 5.66 2.00 14.80
N ILE A 313 4.40 2.49 14.82
CA ILE A 313 3.76 3.11 13.65
C ILE A 313 3.36 4.55 13.99
N VAL A 314 3.87 5.50 13.23
CA VAL A 314 3.56 6.94 13.33
C VAL A 314 2.88 7.38 12.05
N ALA A 315 1.65 7.85 12.16
CA ALA A 315 0.89 8.41 11.05
C ALA A 315 0.69 9.91 11.28
N PHE A 316 0.95 10.72 10.25
CA PHE A 316 0.84 12.17 10.35
C PHE A 316 0.32 12.80 9.06
N ALA A 317 -0.34 13.93 9.22
CA ALA A 317 -0.67 14.85 8.14
C ALA A 317 0.09 16.15 8.36
N LEU A 318 0.58 16.76 7.29
CA LEU A 318 1.17 18.09 7.34
C LEU A 318 0.13 19.07 6.78
N PRO A 319 -0.39 20.02 7.58
CA PRO A 319 -1.38 20.99 7.11
C PRO A 319 -0.91 21.68 5.81
N GLU A 320 -1.84 21.98 4.90
CA GLU A 320 -1.59 22.64 3.60
C GLU A 320 -0.74 21.82 2.61
N HIS A 321 -0.26 20.64 3.00
CA HIS A 321 0.56 19.76 2.17
C HIS A 321 -0.13 18.40 2.00
N PRO A 322 -0.80 18.14 0.86
CA PRO A 322 -1.43 16.86 0.57
C PRO A 322 -0.45 15.70 0.73
N ALA A 323 -0.93 14.59 1.29
CA ALA A 323 -0.09 13.43 1.60
C ALA A 323 0.60 12.85 0.36
N GLU A 324 -0.05 12.88 -0.81
CA GLU A 324 0.55 12.46 -2.08
C GLU A 324 1.78 13.28 -2.44
N HIS A 325 1.67 14.62 -2.42
CA HIS A 325 2.78 15.52 -2.72
C HIS A 325 3.92 15.36 -1.72
N LEU A 326 3.61 15.35 -0.42
CA LEU A 326 4.60 15.13 0.62
C LEU A 326 5.30 13.76 0.45
N GLY A 327 4.54 12.72 0.11
CA GLY A 327 5.06 11.38 -0.15
C GLY A 327 6.04 11.34 -1.32
N ALA A 328 5.74 12.05 -2.41
CA ALA A 328 6.64 12.18 -3.55
C ALA A 328 7.95 12.89 -3.19
N VAL A 329 7.88 13.98 -2.41
CA VAL A 329 9.07 14.69 -1.92
C VAL A 329 9.91 13.81 -1.00
N LEU A 330 9.28 13.11 -0.05
CA LEU A 330 9.97 12.15 0.82
C LEU A 330 10.69 11.06 -0.01
N ALA A 331 10.01 10.50 -1.02
CA ALA A 331 10.58 9.47 -1.88
C ALA A 331 11.77 9.98 -2.72
N ALA A 332 11.66 11.19 -3.30
CA ALA A 332 12.75 11.83 -4.05
C ALA A 332 14.00 12.05 -3.18
N GLU A 333 13.80 12.32 -1.89
CA GLU A 333 14.86 12.47 -0.90
C GLU A 333 15.34 11.13 -0.29
N GLY A 334 14.85 10.00 -0.83
CA GLY A 334 15.23 8.65 -0.42
C GLY A 334 14.59 8.17 0.89
N ILE A 335 13.50 8.78 1.34
CA ILE A 335 12.76 8.37 2.53
C ILE A 335 11.62 7.43 2.11
N ALA A 336 11.72 6.16 2.52
CA ALA A 336 10.67 5.18 2.27
C ALA A 336 9.57 5.29 3.33
N ALA A 337 8.35 5.58 2.89
CA ALA A 337 7.17 5.69 3.74
C ALA A 337 5.93 5.13 3.03
N THR A 338 4.89 4.80 3.79
CA THR A 338 3.58 4.48 3.21
C THR A 338 2.76 5.75 3.05
N VAL A 339 2.36 6.06 1.82
CA VAL A 339 1.43 7.16 1.50
C VAL A 339 0.00 6.65 1.55
N ARG A 340 -0.88 7.35 2.28
CA ARG A 340 -2.33 7.17 2.27
C ARG A 340 -2.99 8.46 1.78
N THR A 341 -4.27 8.39 1.42
CA THR A 341 -5.04 9.53 0.91
C THR A 341 -4.89 10.77 1.79
N ASP A 342 -5.00 10.61 3.11
CA ASP A 342 -5.06 11.75 4.04
C ASP A 342 -3.82 11.92 4.93
N HIS A 343 -2.86 10.99 4.88
CA HIS A 343 -1.71 10.98 5.79
C HIS A 343 -0.52 10.17 5.25
N ILE A 344 0.66 10.46 5.78
CA ILE A 344 1.86 9.64 5.64
C ILE A 344 1.98 8.73 6.86
N ARG A 345 2.38 7.48 6.64
CA ARG A 345 2.70 6.52 7.70
C ARG A 345 4.18 6.16 7.65
N LEU A 346 4.86 6.48 8.74
CA LEU A 346 6.22 6.07 9.06
C LEU A 346 6.17 4.91 10.05
N SER A 347 7.14 4.03 9.95
CA SER A 347 7.28 2.89 10.84
C SER A 347 8.76 2.59 10.99
N PRO A 348 9.46 3.14 12.00
CA PRO A 348 10.85 2.81 12.26
C PRO A 348 10.98 1.40 12.87
N HIS A 349 12.19 0.86 12.84
CA HIS A 349 12.59 -0.31 13.62
C HIS A 349 13.74 0.07 14.57
N ALA A 350 14.19 -0.87 15.38
CA ALA A 350 15.28 -0.67 16.32
C ALA A 350 16.61 -0.32 15.64
N SER A 351 16.81 -0.79 14.41
CA SER A 351 17.95 -0.51 13.54
C SER A 351 17.85 0.81 12.78
N THR A 352 16.71 1.53 12.84
CA THR A 352 16.60 2.85 12.22
C THR A 352 17.70 3.78 12.76
N SER A 353 18.51 4.32 11.85
CA SER A 353 19.65 5.16 12.19
C SER A 353 19.25 6.59 12.54
N SER A 354 20.07 7.29 13.33
CA SER A 354 19.90 8.73 13.55
C SER A 354 19.97 9.53 12.25
N ALA A 355 20.82 9.12 11.30
CA ALA A 355 20.90 9.71 9.97
C ALA A 355 19.56 9.68 9.21
N THR A 356 18.73 8.65 9.43
CA THR A 356 17.37 8.58 8.86
C THR A 356 16.47 9.67 9.45
N VAL A 357 16.55 9.87 10.77
CA VAL A 357 15.79 10.90 11.48
C VAL A 357 16.23 12.30 11.07
N GLU A 358 17.54 12.53 10.96
CA GLU A 358 18.12 13.80 10.49
C GLU A 358 17.73 14.11 9.05
N ARG A 359 17.73 13.10 8.17
CA ARG A 359 17.26 13.25 6.79
C ARG A 359 15.79 13.68 6.76
N LEU A 360 14.93 12.98 7.50
CA LEU A 360 13.51 13.38 7.61
C LEU A 360 13.36 14.81 8.14
N ARG A 361 14.13 15.19 9.16
CA ARG A 361 14.14 16.55 9.70
C ARG A 361 14.52 17.58 8.64
N SER A 362 15.56 17.32 7.86
CA SER A 362 16.02 18.22 6.80
C SER A 362 14.93 18.42 5.74
N VAL A 363 14.30 17.33 5.30
CA VAL A 363 13.22 17.40 4.30
C VAL A 363 12.03 18.19 4.85
N LEU A 364 11.57 17.88 6.06
CA LEU A 364 10.43 18.56 6.66
C LEU A 364 10.69 20.02 7.05
N ALA A 365 11.94 20.40 7.35
CA ALA A 365 12.31 21.79 7.60
C ALA A 365 12.10 22.68 6.36
N SER A 366 12.14 22.12 5.15
CA SER A 366 11.81 22.85 3.92
C SER A 366 10.35 23.31 3.88
N PHE A 367 9.45 22.64 4.63
CA PHE A 367 8.03 22.96 4.72
C PHE A 367 7.68 23.87 5.91
N ALA A 368 8.55 24.00 6.92
CA ALA A 368 8.24 24.64 8.20
C ALA A 368 8.51 26.17 8.28
N ARG A 369 9.03 26.81 7.23
CA ARG A 369 9.44 28.23 7.27
C ARG A 369 8.27 29.19 6.97
N PRO A 370 7.86 30.09 7.90
CA PRO A 370 6.95 31.17 7.57
C PRO A 370 7.72 32.33 6.91
N GLY A 371 7.32 32.74 5.70
CA GLY A 371 7.66 34.06 5.15
C GLY A 371 8.72 34.12 4.04
N ARG A 372 8.42 33.52 2.90
CA ARG A 372 8.43 34.14 1.55
C ARG A 372 7.65 33.17 0.70
N GLY A 373 6.74 33.66 -0.12
CA GLY A 373 6.20 32.87 -1.22
C GLY A 373 7.35 32.45 -2.12
N THR A 374 7.98 31.33 -1.80
CA THR A 374 8.35 30.38 -2.81
C THR A 374 7.11 29.52 -2.93
N GLU A 375 6.28 29.85 -3.92
CA GLU A 375 5.51 28.83 -4.61
C GLU A 375 6.35 27.53 -4.64
N PRO A 376 5.77 26.32 -4.53
CA PRO A 376 6.34 25.27 -5.36
C PRO A 376 6.29 25.89 -6.74
N ALA A 377 7.43 26.38 -7.24
CA ALA A 377 7.50 26.91 -8.59
C ALA A 377 6.74 25.88 -9.40
N PRO A 378 5.69 26.28 -10.16
CA PRO A 378 4.99 25.33 -11.02
C PRO A 378 6.11 24.52 -11.62
N ILE A 379 6.16 23.18 -11.41
CA ILE A 379 7.25 22.35 -11.97
C ILE A 379 7.37 22.94 -13.35
N PRO A 380 8.46 23.66 -13.66
CA PRO A 380 8.40 24.39 -14.87
C PRO A 380 8.22 23.25 -15.84
N VAL A 381 7.32 23.41 -16.79
CA VAL A 381 7.57 22.80 -18.07
C VAL A 381 8.84 23.52 -18.54
N THR A 382 9.97 23.22 -17.88
CA THR A 382 11.30 23.56 -18.31
C THR A 382 11.33 22.82 -19.61
N THR A 383 11.60 23.56 -20.69
CA THR A 383 12.09 22.98 -21.93
C THR A 383 12.96 21.80 -21.54
N ALA A 384 12.46 20.60 -21.85
CA ALA A 384 13.05 19.36 -21.38
C ALA A 384 14.57 19.46 -21.60
N PRO A 385 15.44 19.09 -20.63
CA PRO A 385 16.88 19.09 -20.83
C PRO A 385 17.20 18.46 -22.19
N GLU A 386 18.25 18.91 -22.88
CA GLU A 386 18.60 18.42 -24.22
C GLU A 386 18.61 16.87 -24.30
N ALA A 387 18.96 16.23 -23.17
CA ALA A 387 18.85 14.80 -22.91
C ALA A 387 17.40 14.23 -22.98
N ALA A 388 16.41 14.84 -22.34
CA ALA A 388 15.01 14.39 -22.39
C ALA A 388 14.40 14.56 -23.80
N ARG A 389 14.79 15.62 -24.51
CA ARG A 389 14.43 15.81 -25.93
C ARG A 389 15.07 14.75 -26.83
N SER A 390 16.26 14.26 -26.49
CA SER A 390 16.91 13.15 -27.20
C SER A 390 16.16 11.82 -27.06
N VAL A 391 15.59 11.53 -25.88
CA VAL A 391 14.81 10.30 -25.63
C VAL A 391 13.52 10.29 -26.45
N LEU A 392 12.75 11.39 -26.41
CA LEU A 392 11.50 11.47 -27.18
C LEU A 392 11.76 11.43 -28.68
N THR A 393 12.83 12.07 -29.15
CA THR A 393 13.25 12.02 -30.56
C THR A 393 13.62 10.60 -30.99
N ALA A 394 14.31 9.84 -30.13
CA ALA A 394 14.67 8.44 -30.38
C ALA A 394 13.45 7.51 -30.48
N LEU A 395 12.31 7.88 -29.88
CA LEU A 395 11.07 7.10 -29.91
C LEU A 395 10.18 7.38 -31.14
N ILE A 396 10.46 8.44 -31.91
CA ILE A 396 9.69 8.77 -33.13
C ILE A 396 9.64 7.59 -34.13
N PRO A 397 10.77 6.90 -34.46
CA PRO A 397 10.72 5.72 -35.32
C PRO A 397 9.89 4.57 -34.74
N ALA A 398 9.89 4.40 -33.41
CA ALA A 398 9.14 3.35 -32.73
C ALA A 398 7.63 3.52 -32.88
N VAL A 399 7.13 4.77 -32.88
CA VAL A 399 5.69 5.06 -33.12
C VAL A 399 5.21 4.45 -34.44
N ARG A 400 5.98 4.63 -35.52
CA ARG A 400 5.64 4.08 -36.84
C ARG A 400 5.76 2.55 -36.87
N GLY A 401 6.82 1.99 -36.26
CA GLY A 401 7.02 0.55 -36.19
C GLY A 401 5.91 -0.16 -35.40
N LEU A 402 5.51 0.41 -34.26
CA LEU A 402 4.42 -0.12 -33.43
C LEU A 402 3.08 -0.05 -34.16
N ALA A 403 2.73 1.09 -34.76
CA ALA A 403 1.49 1.21 -35.53
C ALA A 403 1.43 0.23 -36.72
N ALA A 404 2.55 0.05 -37.44
CA ALA A 404 2.65 -0.90 -38.54
C ALA A 404 2.47 -2.36 -38.07
N MET A 405 3.01 -2.71 -36.91
CA MET A 405 2.88 -4.05 -36.33
C MET A 405 1.47 -4.33 -35.80
N LEU A 406 0.83 -3.34 -35.18
CA LEU A 406 -0.54 -3.45 -34.69
C LEU A 406 -1.55 -3.56 -35.84
N GLY A 407 -1.22 -2.99 -37.01
CA GLY A 407 -2.02 -3.07 -38.22
C GLY A 407 -3.18 -2.07 -38.25
N PRO A 408 -4.03 -2.13 -39.30
CA PRO A 408 -5.15 -1.20 -39.48
C PRO A 408 -6.11 -1.16 -38.28
N GLY A 409 -6.72 0.00 -38.04
CA GLY A 409 -7.62 0.24 -36.90
C GLY A 409 -6.90 0.54 -35.58
N ASN A 410 -5.59 0.83 -35.64
CA ASN A 410 -4.79 1.25 -34.49
C ASN A 410 -4.08 2.58 -34.77
N GLU A 411 -3.87 3.35 -33.72
CA GLU A 411 -3.15 4.61 -33.73
C GLU A 411 -2.18 4.66 -32.54
N VAL A 412 -0.95 5.06 -32.79
CA VAL A 412 0.07 5.28 -31.77
C VAL A 412 0.47 6.75 -31.80
N VAL A 413 0.46 7.41 -30.64
CA VAL A 413 0.71 8.84 -30.49
C VAL A 413 1.77 9.08 -29.43
N LEU A 414 2.78 9.88 -29.74
CA LEU A 414 3.81 10.29 -28.81
C LEU A 414 3.64 11.77 -28.48
N HIS A 415 3.52 12.06 -27.20
CA HIS A 415 3.43 13.42 -26.65
C HIS A 415 4.74 13.84 -25.99
N ASP A 416 5.13 15.08 -26.22
CA ASP A 416 6.19 15.82 -25.53
C ASP A 416 5.52 16.82 -24.57
N LEU A 417 5.64 16.57 -23.26
CA LEU A 417 5.03 17.44 -22.24
C LEU A 417 5.70 18.81 -22.20
N GLY A 418 6.93 18.92 -22.72
CA GLY A 418 7.66 20.17 -22.90
C GLY A 418 7.03 21.13 -23.91
N LYS A 419 6.08 20.65 -24.74
CA LYS A 419 5.44 21.40 -25.82
C LYS A 419 3.96 21.67 -25.58
N LEU A 420 3.49 21.54 -24.34
CA LEU A 420 2.08 21.79 -24.06
C LEU A 420 1.66 23.21 -24.50
N PRO A 421 0.47 23.34 -25.10
CA PRO A 421 -0.52 22.28 -25.36
C PRO A 421 -0.23 21.41 -26.59
N ASP A 422 0.55 21.89 -27.58
CA ASP A 422 0.91 21.29 -28.87
C ASP A 422 1.91 20.12 -28.73
N SER A 423 1.48 19.14 -27.94
CA SER A 423 2.33 18.08 -27.43
C SER A 423 2.60 16.95 -28.41
N ILE A 424 1.78 16.74 -29.44
CA ILE A 424 1.96 15.59 -30.35
C ILE A 424 3.21 15.78 -31.20
N VAL A 425 4.25 14.98 -30.95
CA VAL A 425 5.52 15.02 -31.69
C VAL A 425 5.64 13.92 -32.74
N ALA A 426 4.89 12.83 -32.59
CA ALA A 426 4.74 11.80 -33.61
C ALA A 426 3.39 11.11 -33.48
N ILE A 427 2.79 10.79 -34.61
CA ILE A 427 1.56 10.01 -34.70
C ILE A 427 1.62 9.09 -35.92
N ALA A 428 1.13 7.87 -35.77
CA ALA A 428 0.96 6.92 -36.85
C ALA A 428 -0.35 6.14 -36.67
N GLY A 429 -1.17 6.09 -37.72
CA GLY A 429 -2.56 5.65 -37.66
C GLY A 429 -3.53 6.81 -37.86
N SER A 430 -4.83 6.52 -37.87
CA SER A 430 -5.87 7.49 -38.22
C SER A 430 -7.15 7.38 -37.40
N VAL A 431 -7.09 6.71 -36.24
CA VAL A 431 -8.27 6.40 -35.42
C VAL A 431 -8.92 7.68 -34.86
N THR A 432 -8.12 8.64 -34.39
CA THR A 432 -8.64 9.86 -33.76
C THR A 432 -8.70 11.06 -34.69
N GLY A 433 -8.13 10.96 -35.90
CA GLY A 433 -8.04 12.06 -36.87
C GLY A 433 -7.06 13.19 -36.48
N ARG A 434 -6.25 12.99 -35.43
CA ARG A 434 -5.26 13.98 -34.96
C ARG A 434 -3.99 13.96 -35.82
N ALA A 435 -3.20 15.04 -35.72
CA ALA A 435 -1.95 15.20 -36.46
C ALA A 435 -0.79 15.62 -35.54
N ALA A 436 0.45 15.47 -36.02
CA ALA A 436 1.61 16.02 -35.33
C ALA A 436 1.52 17.55 -35.22
N GLY A 437 1.90 18.10 -34.08
CA GLY A 437 1.64 19.48 -33.69
C GLY A 437 0.26 19.72 -33.10
N GLY A 438 -0.61 18.70 -33.05
CA GLY A 438 -1.92 18.80 -32.41
C GLY A 438 -1.84 18.78 -30.87
N PRO A 439 -2.91 19.22 -30.20
CA PRO A 439 -2.96 19.29 -28.76
C PRO A 439 -3.13 17.92 -28.08
N MET A 440 -2.89 17.92 -26.77
CA MET A 440 -3.30 16.85 -25.88
C MET A 440 -4.83 16.77 -25.72
N THR A 441 -5.35 15.62 -25.29
CA THR A 441 -6.77 15.45 -24.94
C THR A 441 -7.10 16.11 -23.60
N ASP A 442 -8.37 16.43 -23.38
CA ASP A 442 -8.82 17.12 -22.16
C ASP A 442 -8.53 16.36 -20.85
N PRO A 443 -8.70 15.03 -20.74
CA PRO A 443 -8.46 14.34 -19.48
C PRO A 443 -6.97 14.20 -19.22
N LEU A 444 -6.16 14.02 -20.28
CA LEU A 444 -4.71 13.90 -20.18
C LEU A 444 -4.07 15.24 -19.80
N LEU A 445 -4.58 16.37 -20.32
CA LEU A 445 -4.15 17.71 -19.91
C LEU A 445 -4.45 17.95 -18.41
N GLY A 446 -5.62 17.53 -17.94
CA GLY A 446 -5.97 17.59 -16.52
C GLY A 446 -5.10 16.68 -15.64
N LEU A 447 -4.73 15.48 -16.11
CA LEU A 447 -3.82 14.57 -15.40
C LEU A 447 -2.42 15.19 -15.24
N VAL A 448 -1.89 15.77 -16.32
CA VAL A 448 -0.60 16.48 -16.28
C VAL A 448 -0.66 17.68 -15.32
N ARG A 449 -1.74 18.47 -15.36
CA ARG A 449 -1.94 19.60 -14.44
C ARG A 449 -1.98 19.19 -12.97
N ARG A 450 -2.58 18.04 -12.67
CA ARG A 450 -2.68 17.46 -11.33
C ARG A 450 -1.40 16.72 -10.89
N GLY A 451 -0.39 16.62 -11.77
CA GLY A 451 0.83 15.85 -11.50
C GLY A 451 0.61 14.34 -11.42
N THR A 452 -0.56 13.85 -11.86
CA THR A 452 -0.92 12.43 -11.85
C THR A 452 -0.41 11.77 -13.11
N THR A 453 0.84 11.32 -13.09
CA THR A 453 1.50 10.72 -14.25
C THR A 453 1.45 9.19 -14.23
N GLN A 454 0.48 8.58 -13.55
CA GLN A 454 0.34 7.11 -13.53
C GLN A 454 -0.10 6.59 -14.90
N ASP A 455 0.39 5.42 -15.27
CA ASP A 455 0.02 4.77 -16.53
C ASP A 455 -1.45 4.35 -16.48
N LEU A 456 -2.17 4.61 -17.57
CA LEU A 456 -3.57 4.22 -17.75
C LEU A 456 -3.62 3.19 -18.86
N THR A 457 -3.88 1.94 -18.51
CA THR A 457 -3.96 0.86 -19.50
C THR A 457 -5.41 0.48 -19.74
N ASN A 458 -5.70 0.13 -21.00
CA ASN A 458 -6.84 -0.71 -21.35
C ASN A 458 -8.23 -0.13 -21.03
N TYR A 459 -8.38 1.21 -21.09
CA TYR A 459 -9.65 1.89 -20.84
C TYR A 459 -10.46 2.10 -22.13
N GLU A 460 -11.78 2.19 -22.01
CA GLU A 460 -12.70 2.49 -23.11
C GLU A 460 -12.93 4.00 -23.22
N THR A 461 -12.94 4.50 -24.46
CA THR A 461 -13.31 5.89 -24.79
C THR A 461 -13.95 5.94 -26.19
N HIS A 462 -14.20 7.12 -26.74
CA HIS A 462 -14.88 7.30 -28.03
C HIS A 462 -14.11 8.25 -28.93
N THR A 463 -14.02 7.93 -30.21
CA THR A 463 -13.52 8.84 -31.26
C THR A 463 -14.43 10.07 -31.39
N PRO A 464 -14.00 11.14 -32.09
CA PRO A 464 -14.82 12.34 -32.32
C PRO A 464 -16.21 12.09 -32.93
N ASP A 465 -16.36 11.02 -33.74
CA ASP A 465 -17.64 10.62 -34.35
C ASP A 465 -18.50 9.71 -33.44
N GLY A 466 -18.03 9.41 -32.23
CA GLY A 466 -18.74 8.60 -31.24
C GLY A 466 -18.51 7.09 -31.36
N THR A 467 -17.56 6.65 -32.18
CA THR A 467 -17.20 5.22 -32.27
C THR A 467 -16.42 4.80 -31.02
N PRO A 468 -16.80 3.70 -30.34
CA PRO A 468 -16.08 3.21 -29.17
C PRO A 468 -14.69 2.67 -29.57
N ILE A 469 -13.67 3.04 -28.79
CA ILE A 469 -12.29 2.62 -28.96
C ILE A 469 -11.67 2.27 -27.62
N ARG A 470 -10.61 1.47 -27.65
CA ARG A 470 -9.76 1.19 -26.50
C ARG A 470 -8.52 2.07 -26.54
N SER A 471 -8.16 2.61 -25.39
CA SER A 471 -7.03 3.51 -25.24
C SER A 471 -6.12 3.08 -24.10
N SER A 472 -4.83 3.38 -24.25
CA SER A 472 -3.83 3.28 -23.19
C SER A 472 -2.90 4.46 -23.27
N THR A 473 -2.46 4.97 -22.12
CA THR A 473 -1.53 6.08 -21.95
C THR A 473 -0.41 5.63 -21.01
N LEU A 474 0.83 5.62 -21.52
CA LEU A 474 2.02 5.24 -20.77
C LEU A 474 2.90 6.49 -20.61
N PHE A 475 3.19 6.91 -19.37
CA PHE A 475 4.02 8.08 -19.13
C PHE A 475 5.50 7.73 -19.21
N LEU A 476 6.22 8.48 -20.04
CA LEU A 476 7.67 8.37 -20.20
C LEU A 476 8.34 9.29 -19.20
N ARG A 477 9.27 8.75 -18.41
CA ARG A 477 9.94 9.47 -17.32
C ARG A 477 11.44 9.55 -17.56
N ASP A 478 12.06 10.60 -17.06
CA ASP A 478 13.52 10.71 -16.98
C ASP A 478 14.10 9.89 -15.83
N ALA A 479 15.42 9.98 -15.63
CA ALA A 479 16.13 9.22 -14.60
C ALA A 479 15.72 9.64 -13.17
N GLU A 480 15.22 10.86 -13.03
CA GLU A 480 14.70 11.46 -11.81
C GLU A 480 13.21 11.13 -11.57
N GLY A 481 12.58 10.39 -12.48
CA GLY A 481 11.19 9.95 -12.37
C GLY A 481 10.15 10.99 -12.79
N VAL A 482 10.57 12.12 -13.35
CA VAL A 482 9.70 13.20 -13.84
C VAL A 482 9.13 12.81 -15.20
N ALA A 483 7.82 12.96 -15.40
CA ALA A 483 7.23 12.69 -16.70
C ALA A 483 7.68 13.74 -17.72
N ILE A 484 8.32 13.27 -18.79
CA ILE A 484 8.81 14.11 -19.90
C ILE A 484 7.92 13.98 -21.14
N GLY A 485 7.17 12.89 -21.26
CA GLY A 485 6.31 12.59 -22.40
C GLY A 485 5.28 11.53 -22.05
N CYS A 486 4.43 11.16 -23.01
CA CYS A 486 3.63 9.96 -22.89
C CYS A 486 3.38 9.31 -24.26
N LEU A 487 3.25 7.99 -24.26
CA LEU A 487 2.91 7.18 -25.42
C LEU A 487 1.46 6.72 -25.27
N CYS A 488 0.62 7.09 -26.23
CA CYS A 488 -0.78 6.67 -26.29
C CYS A 488 -0.98 5.65 -27.40
N VAL A 489 -1.81 4.63 -27.13
CA VAL A 489 -2.23 3.63 -28.11
C VAL A 489 -3.76 3.61 -28.14
N ASN A 490 -4.35 3.80 -29.31
CA ASN A 490 -5.79 3.77 -29.55
C ASN A 490 -6.13 2.64 -30.52
N SER A 491 -7.20 1.88 -30.27
CA SER A 491 -7.59 0.71 -31.06
C SER A 491 -9.10 0.61 -31.23
N GLU A 492 -9.55 0.30 -32.44
CA GLU A 492 -10.97 0.04 -32.78
C GLU A 492 -11.48 -1.33 -32.30
N ARG A 493 -10.59 -2.22 -31.83
CA ARG A 493 -10.97 -3.58 -31.41
C ARG A 493 -11.62 -3.61 -30.01
N THR A 494 -12.86 -4.07 -29.93
CA THR A 494 -13.70 -4.12 -28.71
C THR A 494 -13.97 -5.54 -28.18
N ASP A 495 -13.23 -6.55 -28.65
CA ASP A 495 -13.44 -7.97 -28.34
C ASP A 495 -12.93 -8.42 -26.95
N LEU A 496 -12.12 -7.59 -26.29
CA LEU A 496 -11.65 -7.82 -24.92
C LEU A 496 -12.42 -6.91 -23.94
N PRO A 497 -12.69 -7.34 -22.69
CA PRO A 497 -13.37 -6.49 -21.70
C PRO A 497 -12.51 -5.28 -21.30
N ALA A 498 -13.16 -4.12 -21.13
CA ALA A 498 -12.55 -2.89 -20.60
C ALA A 498 -12.31 -2.98 -19.09
N GLU A 499 -11.16 -2.47 -18.60
CA GLU A 499 -10.93 -2.34 -17.16
C GLU A 499 -11.66 -1.13 -16.56
N SER A 500 -11.93 -0.11 -17.39
CA SER A 500 -12.70 1.09 -17.02
C SER A 500 -13.19 1.85 -18.26
N THR A 501 -14.26 2.67 -18.12
CA THR A 501 -14.78 3.55 -19.18
C THR A 501 -14.49 5.01 -18.85
N ARG A 502 -14.04 5.80 -19.83
CA ARG A 502 -13.74 7.22 -19.71
C ARG A 502 -14.39 8.03 -20.85
N ARG A 503 -14.68 9.30 -20.56
CA ARG A 503 -15.03 10.29 -21.58
C ARG A 503 -13.76 11.06 -21.94
N GLU A 504 -13.41 11.06 -23.22
CA GLU A 504 -12.25 11.78 -23.74
C GLU A 504 -12.66 12.51 -25.02
N THR A 505 -12.16 13.72 -25.19
CA THR A 505 -12.33 14.50 -26.40
C THR A 505 -10.99 14.58 -27.11
N PHE A 506 -11.01 14.36 -28.42
CA PHE A 506 -9.84 14.45 -29.29
C PHE A 506 -9.92 15.74 -30.13
N PRO A 507 -9.52 16.89 -29.57
CA PRO A 507 -9.59 18.16 -30.28
C PRO A 507 -8.61 18.19 -31.47
N PRO A 508 -9.01 18.76 -32.62
CA PRO A 508 -8.14 18.86 -33.80
C PRO A 508 -7.05 19.94 -33.63
N ASP A 509 -7.32 20.97 -32.83
CA ASP A 509 -6.45 22.13 -32.60
C ASP A 509 -6.68 22.73 -31.20
N VAL A 510 -5.75 23.59 -30.78
CA VAL A 510 -5.76 24.23 -29.45
C VAL A 510 -6.98 25.11 -29.24
N ASP A 511 -7.41 25.87 -30.25
CA ASP A 511 -8.58 26.76 -30.17
C ASP A 511 -9.87 25.96 -29.93
N SER A 512 -9.97 24.78 -30.51
CA SER A 512 -11.08 23.85 -30.32
C SER A 512 -11.05 23.23 -28.92
N LEU A 513 -9.87 22.89 -28.39
CA LEU A 513 -9.71 22.44 -27.02
C LEU A 513 -10.11 23.52 -26.01
N GLN A 514 -9.65 24.76 -26.20
CA GLN A 514 -9.98 25.89 -25.34
C GLN A 514 -11.49 26.14 -25.31
N ARG A 515 -12.12 26.24 -26.48
CA ARG A 515 -13.58 26.41 -26.59
C ARG A 515 -14.33 25.29 -25.90
N PHE A 516 -13.94 24.04 -26.13
CA PHE A 516 -14.57 22.88 -25.52
C PHE A 516 -14.50 22.92 -23.98
N LEU A 517 -13.33 23.17 -23.41
CA LEU A 517 -13.13 23.24 -21.96
C LEU A 517 -13.97 24.35 -21.32
N VAL A 518 -13.97 25.55 -21.93
CA VAL A 518 -14.77 26.68 -21.46
C VAL A 518 -16.27 26.40 -21.56
N ASP A 519 -16.74 25.90 -22.69
CA ASP A 519 -18.14 25.54 -22.89
C ASP A 519 -18.62 24.50 -21.88
N ARG A 520 -17.79 23.49 -21.61
CA ARG A 520 -18.09 22.45 -20.61
C ARG A 520 -18.23 23.05 -19.22
N ALA A 521 -17.22 23.80 -18.78
CA ALA A 521 -17.21 24.42 -17.46
C ALA A 521 -18.36 25.43 -17.27
N VAL A 522 -18.71 26.19 -18.31
CA VAL A 522 -19.87 27.11 -18.28
C VAL A 522 -21.18 26.33 -18.21
N ARG A 523 -21.37 25.28 -19.02
CA ARG A 523 -22.59 24.46 -19.00
C ARG A 523 -22.83 23.79 -17.65
N GLU A 524 -21.78 23.33 -16.99
CA GLU A 524 -21.87 22.69 -15.66
C GLU A 524 -22.41 23.62 -14.58
N THR A 525 -22.20 24.93 -14.70
CA THR A 525 -22.81 25.90 -13.78
C THR A 525 -24.33 26.03 -13.95
N GLY A 526 -24.87 25.67 -15.11
CA GLY A 526 -26.29 25.83 -15.45
C GLY A 526 -26.77 27.28 -15.57
N ILE A 527 -25.87 28.26 -15.59
CA ILE A 527 -26.21 29.70 -15.56
C ILE A 527 -25.59 30.41 -16.77
N PRO A 528 -26.37 31.16 -17.57
CA PRO A 528 -25.81 31.99 -18.65
C PRO A 528 -24.77 32.99 -18.12
N VAL A 529 -23.67 33.20 -18.85
CA VAL A 529 -22.53 34.04 -18.42
C VAL A 529 -22.95 35.44 -17.94
N GLU A 530 -23.95 36.06 -18.57
CA GLU A 530 -24.48 37.38 -18.18
C GLU A 530 -25.12 37.41 -16.79
N LEU A 531 -25.63 36.27 -16.33
CA LEU A 531 -26.31 36.12 -15.05
C LEU A 531 -25.36 35.57 -13.96
N MET A 532 -24.10 35.29 -14.32
CA MET A 532 -23.13 34.75 -13.37
C MET A 532 -22.66 35.82 -12.38
N LYS A 533 -22.84 35.52 -11.09
CA LYS A 533 -22.24 36.27 -9.98
C LYS A 533 -20.78 35.83 -9.80
N LYS A 534 -20.02 36.59 -8.98
CA LYS A 534 -18.60 36.30 -8.64
C LYS A 534 -18.36 34.81 -8.35
N GLN A 535 -19.18 34.22 -7.47
CA GLN A 535 -19.06 32.82 -7.06
C GLN A 535 -19.19 31.83 -8.24
N HIS A 536 -20.05 32.11 -9.22
CA HIS A 536 -20.25 31.23 -10.38
C HIS A 536 -19.06 31.35 -11.34
N LYS A 537 -18.58 32.57 -11.62
CA LYS A 537 -17.40 32.78 -12.47
C LYS A 537 -16.14 32.20 -11.83
N ALA A 538 -16.00 32.30 -10.51
CA ALA A 538 -14.92 31.64 -9.77
C ALA A 538 -15.02 30.11 -9.83
N ALA A 539 -16.23 29.53 -9.80
CA ALA A 539 -16.41 28.10 -10.00
C ALA A 539 -15.97 27.64 -11.40
N VAL A 540 -16.30 28.41 -12.46
CA VAL A 540 -15.80 28.13 -13.82
C VAL A 540 -14.28 28.18 -13.88
N VAL A 541 -13.65 29.18 -13.26
CA VAL A 541 -12.18 29.29 -13.21
C VAL A 541 -11.55 28.11 -12.46
N ARG A 542 -12.20 27.61 -11.40
CA ARG A 542 -11.72 26.43 -10.65
C ARG A 542 -11.74 25.17 -11.50
N GLU A 543 -12.87 24.89 -12.14
CA GLU A 543 -13.03 23.73 -13.04
C GLU A 543 -11.99 23.78 -14.18
N LEU A 544 -11.79 24.96 -14.77
CA LEU A 544 -10.79 25.15 -15.82
C LEU A 544 -9.35 24.98 -15.31
N ASP A 545 -9.04 25.41 -14.09
CA ASP A 545 -7.72 25.19 -13.50
C ASP A 545 -7.47 23.70 -13.23
N GLU A 546 -8.46 22.96 -12.74
CA GLU A 546 -8.37 21.51 -12.55
C GLU A 546 -8.26 20.75 -13.88
N ALA A 547 -8.92 21.25 -14.94
CA ALA A 547 -8.83 20.70 -16.30
C ALA A 547 -7.50 21.03 -17.01
N GLY A 548 -6.60 21.80 -16.38
CA GLY A 548 -5.32 22.18 -16.98
C GLY A 548 -5.41 23.26 -18.06
N PHE A 549 -6.55 23.97 -18.15
CA PHE A 549 -6.81 25.01 -19.15
C PHE A 549 -5.73 26.10 -19.16
N PHE A 550 -5.19 26.48 -18.00
CA PHE A 550 -4.15 27.52 -17.88
C PHE A 550 -2.74 27.05 -18.26
N LEU A 551 -2.55 25.80 -18.66
CA LEU A 551 -1.33 25.33 -19.33
C LEU A 551 -1.32 25.71 -20.82
N ILE A 552 -2.46 26.15 -21.35
CA ILE A 552 -2.58 26.61 -22.73
C ILE A 552 -2.11 28.06 -22.83
N LYS A 553 -1.33 28.38 -23.87
CA LYS A 553 -0.87 29.74 -24.14
C LYS A 553 -2.06 30.69 -24.36
N ASP A 554 -1.97 31.90 -23.83
CA ASP A 554 -2.99 32.96 -23.95
C ASP A 554 -4.38 32.59 -23.37
N ALA A 555 -4.48 31.51 -22.58
CA ALA A 555 -5.72 31.01 -21.97
C ALA A 555 -6.44 32.06 -21.10
N VAL A 556 -5.69 32.91 -20.39
CA VAL A 556 -6.25 33.96 -19.54
C VAL A 556 -6.98 35.02 -20.36
N ASP A 557 -6.44 35.40 -21.50
CA ASP A 557 -7.07 36.38 -22.40
C ASP A 557 -8.33 35.80 -23.04
N PHE A 558 -8.26 34.56 -23.48
CA PHE A 558 -9.41 33.82 -24.01
C PHE A 558 -10.55 33.73 -22.98
N LEU A 559 -10.26 33.27 -21.77
CA LEU A 559 -11.27 33.10 -20.73
C LEU A 559 -11.86 34.44 -20.23
N ALA A 560 -11.04 35.49 -20.18
CA ALA A 560 -11.52 36.82 -19.82
C ALA A 560 -12.58 37.33 -20.81
N ALA A 561 -12.37 37.11 -22.11
CA ALA A 561 -13.34 37.43 -23.15
C ALA A 561 -14.63 36.62 -23.00
N GLU A 562 -14.53 35.29 -22.83
CA GLU A 562 -15.68 34.38 -22.71
C GLU A 562 -16.52 34.65 -21.44
N LEU A 563 -15.87 34.92 -20.30
CA LEU A 563 -16.58 35.24 -19.05
C LEU A 563 -16.98 36.72 -18.93
N LYS A 564 -16.66 37.55 -19.93
CA LYS A 564 -16.90 39.01 -19.91
C LYS A 564 -16.36 39.67 -18.64
N VAL A 565 -15.11 39.41 -18.32
CA VAL A 565 -14.38 40.01 -17.19
C VAL A 565 -12.99 40.46 -17.65
N THR A 566 -12.27 41.17 -16.79
CA THR A 566 -10.88 41.56 -17.10
C THR A 566 -9.92 40.42 -16.79
N ARG A 567 -8.74 40.43 -17.43
CA ARG A 567 -7.61 39.53 -17.07
C ARG A 567 -7.31 39.57 -15.58
N TYR A 568 -7.33 40.77 -14.99
CA TYR A 568 -7.09 40.98 -13.56
C TYR A 568 -8.10 40.20 -12.70
N THR A 569 -9.37 40.17 -13.10
CA THR A 569 -10.39 39.38 -12.39
C THR A 569 -10.14 37.88 -12.48
N ILE A 570 -9.67 37.37 -13.63
CA ILE A 570 -9.28 35.95 -13.77
C ILE A 570 -8.11 35.62 -12.84
N TYR A 571 -7.07 36.46 -12.80
CA TYR A 571 -5.96 36.28 -11.87
C TYR A 571 -6.39 36.36 -10.40
N ASN A 572 -7.32 37.25 -10.05
CA ASN A 572 -7.88 37.29 -8.70
C ASN A 572 -8.62 36.00 -8.34
N TYR A 573 -9.43 35.46 -9.25
CA TYR A 573 -10.10 34.19 -9.01
C TYR A 573 -9.08 33.05 -8.87
N LEU A 574 -8.06 33.00 -9.74
CA LEU A 574 -6.99 32.02 -9.62
C LEU A 574 -6.25 32.12 -8.29
N ASN A 575 -5.93 33.34 -7.85
CA ASN A 575 -5.30 33.57 -6.55
C ASN A 575 -6.22 33.16 -5.39
N GLU A 576 -7.52 33.44 -5.46
CA GLU A 576 -8.50 33.01 -4.45
C GLU A 576 -8.74 31.49 -4.43
N ILE A 577 -8.52 30.79 -5.55
CA ILE A 577 -8.71 29.34 -5.69
C ILE A 577 -7.44 28.57 -5.31
N ARG A 578 -6.27 29.17 -5.53
CA ARG A 578 -4.94 28.57 -5.28
C ARG A 578 -4.31 28.99 -3.94
N ALA A 579 -4.87 30.01 -3.27
CA ALA A 579 -4.60 30.34 -1.88
C ALA A 579 -5.41 29.42 -0.96
#